data_AF-A0A0Q0P492-F1
#
_entry.id   AF-A0A0Q0P492-F1
#
_cell.length_a   1.000
_cell.length_b   1.000
_cell.length_c   1.000
_cell.angle_alpha   90.00
_cell.angle_beta   90.00
_cell.angle_gamma   90.00
#
_symmetry.space_group_name_H-M   'P 1'
#
loop_
_entity.id
_entity.type
_entity.pdbx_description
1 polymer ?
#
loop_
_entity_poly.entity_id
_entity_poly.type
_entity_poly.pdbx_seq_one_letter_code
_entity_poly.pdbx_strand_id
1 'polypeptide(L)'
;MNKYLALASVIFIAGCSSTQQKPIPDDPFYAPVYPEAPPTKMVSTGSIYMDHQSSSLYSDIRAHKVGDIITVLLNESTQAKKSANNEIKKDSNLSVDPIYAGGGNVTIKGVPLDLRYSDAMDTKREADADQSNSLDGSISANVMQVLSNGNLVIRGEKWISINNGDEFIRVTGMVRSQDITPENTVQSTRVANARIQYSGTGTFADVQKVGWLSSFFMSEWWPF
;
A
#
# COMPACT_ATOMS: atom_id res chain seq x y z
N MET A 1 -42.92 18.25 6.07
CA MET A 1 -41.90 17.58 6.90
C MET A 1 -41.00 16.64 6.07
N ASN A 2 -41.56 15.68 5.31
CA ASN A 2 -40.78 14.65 4.61
C ASN A 2 -39.77 15.16 3.56
N LYS A 3 -40.01 16.31 2.90
CA LYS A 3 -39.07 16.87 1.91
C LYS A 3 -37.77 17.38 2.53
N TYR A 4 -37.82 17.91 3.75
CA TYR A 4 -36.63 18.37 4.49
C TYR A 4 -35.85 17.22 5.10
N LEU A 5 -36.55 16.14 5.49
CA LEU A 5 -35.93 14.90 6.00
C LEU A 5 -35.12 14.19 4.91
N ALA A 6 -35.65 14.14 3.67
CA ALA A 6 -34.93 13.57 2.52
C ALA A 6 -33.70 14.41 2.14
N LEU A 7 -33.79 15.74 2.19
CA LEU A 7 -32.66 16.64 1.91
C LEU A 7 -31.54 16.51 2.96
N ALA A 8 -31.90 16.36 4.24
CA ALA A 8 -30.94 16.14 5.31
C ALA A 8 -30.21 14.79 5.16
N SER A 9 -30.91 13.73 4.75
CA SER A 9 -30.32 12.41 4.54
C SER A 9 -29.28 12.39 3.41
N VAL A 10 -29.47 13.18 2.35
CA VAL A 10 -28.51 13.27 1.23
C VAL A 10 -27.20 13.97 1.65
N ILE A 11 -27.29 14.96 2.54
CA ILE A 11 -26.11 15.69 3.06
C ILE A 11 -25.24 14.79 3.96
N PHE A 12 -25.86 13.89 4.73
CA PHE A 12 -25.12 12.96 5.59
C PHE A 12 -24.37 11.86 4.81
N ILE A 13 -24.82 11.50 3.60
CA ILE A 13 -24.17 10.46 2.78
C ILE A 13 -22.96 11.01 2.01
N ALA A 14 -22.89 12.32 1.76
CA ALA A 14 -21.78 12.96 1.05
C ALA A 14 -20.48 13.07 1.88
N GLY A 15 -20.53 12.78 3.19
CA GLY A 15 -19.37 12.88 4.09
C GLY A 15 -18.43 11.67 4.11
N CYS A 16 -18.84 10.52 3.56
CA CYS A 16 -18.05 9.28 3.57
C CYS A 16 -17.24 9.05 2.28
N SER A 17 -16.67 10.10 1.68
CA SER A 17 -15.62 9.93 0.68
C SER A 17 -14.27 9.95 1.38
N SER A 18 -13.81 8.77 1.80
CA SER A 18 -12.46 8.51 2.29
C SER A 18 -11.43 9.12 1.33
N THR A 19 -10.83 10.24 1.72
CA THR A 19 -9.73 10.85 0.98
C THR A 19 -8.53 9.91 1.05
N GLN A 20 -8.29 9.12 0.00
CA GLN A 20 -7.02 8.41 -0.13
C GLN A 20 -5.91 9.46 -0.18
N GLN A 21 -5.01 9.46 0.81
CA GLN A 21 -3.84 10.33 0.85
C GLN A 21 -3.00 10.05 -0.40
N LYS A 22 -3.07 10.98 -1.36
CA LYS A 22 -2.20 10.98 -2.53
C LYS A 22 -0.78 11.30 -2.04
N PRO A 23 0.24 10.53 -2.43
CA PRO A 23 1.63 10.87 -2.13
C PRO A 23 1.92 12.29 -2.64
N ILE A 24 2.47 13.12 -1.75
CA ILE A 24 2.75 14.54 -2.01
C ILE A 24 4.26 14.69 -2.22
N PRO A 25 4.71 15.52 -3.17
CA PRO A 25 6.10 15.96 -3.24
C PRO A 25 6.59 16.55 -1.92
N ASP A 26 7.89 16.41 -1.67
CA ASP A 26 8.60 16.99 -0.51
C ASP A 26 8.07 16.53 0.86
N ASP A 27 7.81 15.23 1.00
CA ASP A 27 7.46 14.63 2.28
C ASP A 27 8.65 14.77 3.26
N PRO A 28 8.47 15.44 4.44
CA PRO A 28 9.54 15.60 5.42
C PRO A 28 10.17 14.29 5.87
N PHE A 29 9.45 13.17 5.75
CA PHE A 29 9.99 11.86 6.02
C PHE A 29 11.12 11.50 5.05
N TYR A 30 11.08 11.91 3.78
CA TYR A 30 12.08 11.56 2.76
C TYR A 30 13.16 12.63 2.56
N ALA A 31 13.14 13.72 3.34
CA ALA A 31 14.13 14.77 3.26
C ALA A 31 15.56 14.26 3.54
N PRO A 32 16.58 14.76 2.81
CA PRO A 32 17.97 14.37 3.03
C PRO A 32 18.44 14.83 4.42
N VAL A 33 19.16 13.97 5.13
CA VAL A 33 19.87 14.37 6.35
C VAL A 33 21.26 14.84 5.97
N TYR A 34 21.55 16.09 6.31
CA TYR A 34 22.89 16.64 6.19
C TYR A 34 23.77 16.09 7.32
N PRO A 35 25.04 15.76 7.04
CA PRO A 35 25.98 15.37 8.08
C PRO A 35 26.11 16.53 9.08
N GLU A 36 25.96 16.22 10.37
CA GLU A 36 26.13 17.20 11.44
C GLU A 36 27.56 17.77 11.37
N ALA A 37 27.68 19.09 11.55
CA ALA A 37 28.99 19.71 11.65
C ALA A 37 29.75 19.04 12.81
N PRO A 38 30.99 18.59 12.60
CA PRO A 38 31.72 17.86 13.62
C PRO A 38 31.81 18.74 14.88
N PRO A 39 31.50 18.22 16.08
CA PRO A 39 31.63 18.98 17.30
C PRO A 39 33.08 19.43 17.40
N THR A 40 33.29 20.71 17.67
CA THR A 40 34.61 21.28 17.96
C THR A 40 35.11 20.66 19.26
N LYS A 41 35.73 19.48 19.17
CA LYS A 41 36.42 18.89 20.30
C LYS A 41 37.54 19.83 20.70
N MET A 42 37.45 20.38 21.91
CA MET A 42 38.56 21.11 22.51
C MET A 42 39.73 20.14 22.62
N VAL A 43 40.73 20.33 21.77
CA VAL A 43 41.91 19.46 21.72
C VAL A 43 42.72 19.74 22.97
N SER A 44 43.00 18.72 23.78
CA SER A 44 43.97 18.83 24.86
C SER A 44 45.34 19.11 24.24
N THR A 45 45.88 20.31 24.46
CA THR A 45 47.10 20.85 23.83
C THR A 45 48.40 20.17 24.27
N GLY A 46 48.32 19.04 24.99
CA GLY A 46 49.47 18.31 25.53
C GLY A 46 50.10 17.27 24.60
N SER A 47 49.46 16.91 23.48
CA SER A 47 49.96 15.90 22.53
C SER A 47 50.06 16.44 21.11
N ILE A 48 51.16 16.12 20.41
CA ILE A 48 51.33 16.39 18.97
C ILE A 48 50.44 15.46 18.13
N TYR A 49 50.07 14.30 18.68
CA TYR A 49 49.17 13.36 18.03
C TYR A 49 47.72 13.82 18.16
N MET A 50 47.06 14.06 17.03
CA MET A 50 45.65 14.42 16.92
C MET A 50 44.87 13.24 16.33
N ASP A 51 44.27 12.41 17.19
CA ASP A 51 43.48 11.21 16.83
C ASP A 51 42.37 11.52 15.81
N HIS A 52 41.82 12.73 15.83
CA HIS A 52 40.76 13.14 14.90
C HIS A 52 41.22 13.41 13.46
N GLN A 53 42.53 13.51 13.21
CA GLN A 53 43.13 13.69 11.88
C GLN A 53 43.70 12.39 11.30
N SER A 54 43.66 11.27 12.02
CA SER A 54 43.97 9.97 11.41
C SER A 54 42.79 9.53 10.54
N SER A 55 42.59 10.21 9.40
CA SER A 55 41.82 9.61 8.31
C SER A 55 42.54 8.32 7.96
N SER A 56 41.90 7.20 8.27
CA SER A 56 42.47 5.88 8.08
C SER A 56 42.91 5.74 6.62
N LEU A 57 44.22 5.69 6.39
CA LEU A 57 44.82 5.47 5.06
C LEU A 57 44.39 4.13 4.44
N TYR A 58 43.74 3.27 5.24
CA TYR A 58 43.18 1.97 4.88
C TYR A 58 41.67 1.85 5.17
N SER A 59 40.96 2.94 5.50
CA SER A 59 39.49 2.83 5.65
C SER A 59 38.89 2.71 4.27
N ASP A 60 38.09 1.68 4.12
CA ASP A 60 37.24 1.46 2.96
C ASP A 60 36.44 2.73 2.64
N ILE A 61 36.45 3.15 1.37
CA ILE A 61 35.87 4.42 0.89
C ILE A 61 34.34 4.30 0.72
N ARG A 62 33.73 3.34 1.41
CA ARG A 62 32.31 3.04 1.35
C ARG A 62 31.51 3.94 2.28
N ALA A 63 30.23 4.08 1.96
CA ALA A 63 29.27 4.75 2.81
C ALA A 63 29.13 3.99 4.14
N HIS A 64 29.39 4.68 5.25
CA HIS A 64 29.37 4.12 6.61
C HIS A 64 28.84 5.12 7.65
N LYS A 65 28.59 6.37 7.27
CA LYS A 65 28.19 7.45 8.17
C LYS A 65 26.80 7.97 7.81
N VAL A 66 26.14 8.57 8.80
CA VAL A 66 24.88 9.29 8.58
C VAL A 66 25.14 10.46 7.63
N GLY A 67 24.28 10.63 6.63
CA GLY A 67 24.43 11.62 5.56
C GLY A 67 25.23 11.14 4.35
N ASP A 68 25.78 9.92 4.37
CA ASP A 68 26.39 9.32 3.18
C ASP A 68 25.30 8.95 2.15
N ILE A 69 25.66 9.03 0.87
CA ILE A 69 24.77 8.72 -0.25
C ILE A 69 25.11 7.34 -0.80
N ILE A 70 24.08 6.51 -0.98
CA ILE A 70 24.17 5.17 -1.56
C ILE A 70 23.24 5.10 -2.76
N THR A 71 23.72 4.56 -3.88
CA THR A 71 22.89 4.31 -5.06
C THR A 71 22.33 2.90 -5.00
N VAL A 72 21.00 2.80 -4.92
CA VAL A 72 20.29 1.52 -4.98
C VAL A 72 19.98 1.22 -6.44
N LEU A 73 20.46 0.09 -6.93
CA LEU A 73 20.14 -0.46 -8.24
C LEU A 73 18.84 -1.26 -8.13
N LEU A 74 17.82 -0.83 -8.86
CA LEU A 74 16.49 -1.42 -8.86
C LEU A 74 16.40 -2.42 -10.00
N ASN A 75 16.16 -3.69 -9.67
CA ASN A 75 15.79 -4.74 -10.61
C ASN A 75 14.68 -5.56 -9.96
N GLU A 76 13.44 -5.12 -10.15
CA GLU A 76 12.27 -5.73 -9.54
C GLU A 76 11.35 -6.30 -10.61
N SER A 77 10.96 -7.55 -10.45
CA SER A 77 9.90 -8.19 -11.24
C SER A 77 8.90 -8.81 -10.29
N THR A 78 7.65 -8.37 -10.36
CA THR A 78 6.55 -8.93 -9.56
C THR A 78 5.48 -9.43 -10.49
N GLN A 79 5.13 -10.70 -10.31
CA GLN A 79 3.98 -11.34 -10.94
C GLN A 79 2.98 -11.63 -9.82
N ALA A 80 1.90 -10.86 -9.78
CA ALA A 80 0.81 -11.07 -8.85
C ALA A 80 -0.37 -11.67 -9.61
N LYS A 81 -0.67 -12.93 -9.34
CA LYS A 81 -1.91 -13.57 -9.78
C LYS A 81 -2.91 -13.52 -8.62
N LYS A 82 -4.02 -12.81 -8.80
CA LYS A 82 -5.13 -12.77 -7.85
C LYS A 82 -6.30 -13.54 -8.45
N SER A 83 -6.50 -14.76 -7.98
CA SER A 83 -7.73 -15.52 -8.22
C SER A 83 -8.65 -15.38 -7.02
N ALA A 84 -9.88 -14.93 -7.25
CA ALA A 84 -10.93 -14.90 -6.26
C ALA A 84 -12.10 -15.75 -6.77
N ASN A 85 -12.35 -16.87 -6.10
CA ASN A 85 -13.49 -17.72 -6.37
C ASN A 85 -14.52 -17.52 -5.25
N ASN A 86 -15.60 -16.81 -5.56
CA ASN A 86 -16.71 -16.60 -4.64
C ASN A 86 -17.89 -17.47 -5.10
N GLU A 87 -18.16 -18.53 -4.34
CA GLU A 87 -19.34 -19.38 -4.51
C GLU A 87 -20.40 -18.94 -3.50
N ILE A 88 -21.50 -18.36 -4.00
CA ILE A 88 -22.65 -17.98 -3.17
C ILE A 88 -23.77 -18.97 -3.45
N LYS A 89 -24.02 -19.86 -2.47
CA LYS A 89 -25.18 -20.76 -2.46
C LYS A 89 -26.24 -20.19 -1.54
N LYS A 90 -27.38 -19.79 -2.10
CA LYS A 90 -28.52 -19.30 -1.34
C LYS A 90 -29.68 -20.27 -1.53
N ASP A 91 -29.90 -21.10 -0.50
CA ASP A 91 -31.06 -21.97 -0.39
C ASP A 91 -32.12 -21.24 0.44
N SER A 92 -33.16 -20.72 -0.21
CA SER A 92 -34.28 -20.08 0.47
C SER A 92 -35.47 -21.03 0.47
N ASN A 93 -35.64 -21.76 1.57
CA ASN A 93 -36.78 -22.63 1.78
C ASN A 93 -37.77 -21.94 2.73
N LEU A 94 -38.82 -21.33 2.18
CA LEU A 94 -39.91 -20.76 2.97
C LEU A 94 -41.05 -21.78 3.01
N SER A 95 -41.07 -22.59 4.07
CA SER A 95 -42.20 -23.46 4.39
C SER A 95 -43.08 -22.75 5.42
N VAL A 96 -44.22 -22.22 4.97
CA VAL A 96 -45.26 -21.75 5.89
C VAL A 96 -46.17 -22.93 6.20
N ASP A 97 -46.14 -23.40 7.45
CA ASP A 97 -47.09 -24.39 7.94
C ASP A 97 -48.54 -23.89 7.74
N PRO A 98 -49.52 -24.79 7.50
CA PRO A 98 -50.88 -24.39 7.21
C PRO A 98 -51.44 -23.45 8.29
N ILE A 99 -52.02 -22.33 7.86
CA ILE A 99 -52.59 -21.33 8.75
C ILE A 99 -53.76 -21.96 9.52
N TYR A 100 -53.60 -22.12 10.83
CA TYR A 100 -54.63 -22.62 11.73
C TYR A 100 -55.54 -21.46 12.17
N ALA A 101 -56.80 -21.46 11.72
CA ALA A 101 -57.81 -20.53 12.20
C ALA A 101 -59.10 -21.30 12.52
N GLY A 102 -59.56 -21.19 13.77
CA GLY A 102 -60.87 -21.73 14.18
C GLY A 102 -60.97 -23.25 14.41
N GLY A 103 -59.87 -23.92 14.75
CA GLY A 103 -59.90 -25.35 15.13
C GLY A 103 -59.79 -26.36 13.98
N GLY A 104 -59.45 -25.90 12.77
CA GLY A 104 -59.15 -26.75 11.61
C GLY A 104 -58.37 -25.99 10.53
N ASN A 105 -57.82 -26.73 9.56
CA ASN A 105 -57.03 -26.16 8.45
C ASN A 105 -57.93 -25.32 7.52
N VAL A 106 -57.54 -24.08 7.24
CA VAL A 106 -58.22 -23.24 6.24
C VAL A 106 -58.10 -23.91 4.87
N THR A 107 -59.22 -24.38 4.35
CA THR A 107 -59.30 -25.19 3.13
C THR A 107 -60.16 -24.45 2.11
N ILE A 108 -59.62 -24.12 0.94
CA ILE A 108 -60.40 -23.58 -0.18
C ILE A 108 -60.68 -24.74 -1.13
N LYS A 109 -61.95 -25.10 -1.33
CA LYS A 109 -62.40 -26.20 -2.23
C LYS A 109 -61.73 -27.56 -1.96
N GLY A 110 -61.53 -27.93 -0.70
CA GLY A 110 -61.00 -29.25 -0.32
C GLY A 110 -59.48 -29.42 -0.44
N VAL A 111 -58.74 -28.35 -0.80
CA VAL A 111 -57.27 -28.34 -0.84
C VAL A 111 -56.74 -27.45 0.30
N PRO A 112 -55.86 -27.96 1.18
CA PRO A 112 -55.25 -27.15 2.23
C PRO A 112 -54.36 -26.07 1.59
N LEU A 113 -54.43 -24.84 2.09
CA LEU A 113 -53.62 -23.73 1.59
C LEU A 113 -52.16 -23.90 2.07
N ASP A 114 -51.40 -24.67 1.31
CA ASP A 114 -49.95 -24.84 1.38
C ASP A 114 -49.29 -23.70 0.58
N LEU A 115 -48.42 -22.92 1.23
CA LEU A 115 -47.54 -21.94 0.57
C LEU A 115 -46.10 -22.42 0.70
N ARG A 116 -45.73 -23.39 -0.15
CA ARG A 116 -44.34 -23.82 -0.29
C ARG A 116 -43.65 -23.03 -1.40
N TYR A 117 -42.70 -22.19 -1.01
CA TYR A 117 -41.81 -21.47 -1.93
C TYR A 117 -40.37 -21.95 -1.70
N SER A 118 -39.83 -22.65 -2.69
CA SER A 118 -38.44 -23.10 -2.71
C SER A 118 -37.72 -22.39 -3.87
N ASP A 119 -36.76 -21.54 -3.54
CA ASP A 119 -35.88 -20.89 -4.50
C ASP A 119 -34.43 -21.24 -4.18
N ALA A 120 -33.68 -21.65 -5.21
CA ALA A 120 -32.30 -22.08 -5.08
C ALA A 120 -31.47 -21.29 -6.10
N MET A 121 -30.63 -20.37 -5.59
CA MET A 121 -29.73 -19.57 -6.42
C MET A 121 -28.29 -20.02 -6.17
N ASP A 122 -27.67 -20.58 -7.21
CA ASP A 122 -26.24 -20.94 -7.24
C ASP A 122 -25.51 -19.95 -8.15
N THR A 123 -24.73 -19.05 -7.53
CA THR A 123 -23.92 -18.06 -8.26
C THR A 123 -22.44 -18.35 -8.03
N LYS A 124 -21.74 -18.71 -9.11
CA LYS A 124 -20.29 -18.89 -9.14
C LYS A 124 -19.65 -17.67 -9.81
N ARG A 125 -18.85 -16.92 -9.06
CA ARG A 125 -18.06 -15.80 -9.58
C ARG A 125 -16.58 -16.15 -9.50
N GLU A 126 -15.96 -16.30 -10.66
CA GLU A 126 -14.52 -16.44 -10.82
C GLU A 126 -13.97 -15.08 -11.29
N ALA A 127 -13.08 -14.50 -10.50
CA ALA A 127 -12.39 -13.27 -10.84
C ALA A 127 -10.89 -13.55 -10.84
N ASP A 128 -10.32 -13.68 -12.04
CA ASP A 128 -8.89 -13.79 -12.27
C ASP A 128 -8.34 -12.43 -12.70
N ALA A 129 -7.38 -11.92 -11.93
CA ALA A 129 -6.62 -10.73 -12.24
C ALA A 129 -5.12 -11.08 -12.22
N ASP A 130 -4.51 -11.08 -13.41
CA ASP A 130 -3.07 -11.23 -13.59
C ASP A 130 -2.45 -9.83 -13.67
N GLN A 131 -1.55 -9.51 -12.74
CA GLN A 131 -0.80 -8.26 -12.71
C GLN A 131 0.69 -8.54 -12.80
N SER A 132 1.32 -8.10 -13.90
CA SER A 132 2.76 -8.16 -14.11
C SER A 132 3.36 -6.76 -14.07
N ASN A 133 4.31 -6.51 -13.17
CA ASN A 133 5.05 -5.26 -13.08
C ASN A 133 6.56 -5.53 -13.09
N SER A 134 7.29 -4.78 -13.91
CA SER A 134 8.75 -4.75 -13.93
C SER A 134 9.23 -3.32 -13.65
N LEU A 135 10.28 -3.19 -12.84
CA LEU A 135 10.93 -1.92 -12.53
C LEU A 135 12.45 -2.10 -12.62
N ASP A 136 13.05 -1.42 -13.59
CA ASP A 136 14.50 -1.39 -13.81
C ASP A 136 14.99 0.06 -13.71
N GLY A 137 16.01 0.31 -12.89
CA GLY A 137 16.56 1.65 -12.76
C GLY A 137 17.53 1.80 -11.59
N SER A 138 17.78 3.05 -11.19
CA SER A 138 18.57 3.37 -10.01
C SER A 138 18.05 4.61 -9.29
N ILE A 139 18.21 4.61 -7.97
CA ILE A 139 17.81 5.70 -7.08
C ILE A 139 18.89 5.95 -6.03
N SER A 140 19.19 7.23 -5.78
CA SER A 140 20.08 7.63 -4.69
C SER A 140 19.29 7.71 -3.38
N ALA A 141 19.86 7.16 -2.32
CA ALA A 141 19.32 7.16 -0.97
C ALA A 141 20.37 7.67 0.02
N ASN A 142 19.93 8.37 1.05
CA ASN A 142 20.78 8.84 2.14
C ASN A 142 20.77 7.84 3.29
N VAL A 143 21.90 7.72 3.98
CA VAL A 143 22.00 7.01 5.25
C VAL A 143 21.39 7.86 6.35
N MET A 144 20.28 7.40 6.92
CA MET A 144 19.54 8.12 7.96
C MET A 144 20.08 7.86 9.36
N GLN A 145 20.53 6.63 9.61
CA GLN A 145 21.09 6.22 10.88
C GLN A 145 21.99 5.00 10.67
N VAL A 146 23.01 4.91 11.52
CA VAL A 146 23.87 3.73 11.65
C VAL A 146 23.42 2.99 12.91
N LEU A 147 23.00 1.74 12.75
CA LEU A 147 22.59 0.87 13.85
C LEU A 147 23.81 0.39 14.63
N SER A 148 23.59 -0.06 15.87
CA SER A 148 24.65 -0.54 16.77
C SER A 148 25.48 -1.71 16.21
N ASN A 149 24.92 -2.47 15.27
CA ASN A 149 25.60 -3.57 14.58
C ASN A 149 26.33 -3.15 13.29
N GLY A 150 26.34 -1.84 12.97
CA GLY A 150 26.97 -1.31 11.74
C GLY A 150 26.08 -1.36 10.50
N ASN A 151 24.82 -1.77 10.61
CA ASN A 151 23.87 -1.69 9.50
C ASN A 151 23.40 -0.24 9.31
N LEU A 152 23.12 0.12 8.07
CA LEU A 152 22.70 1.45 7.65
C LEU A 152 21.21 1.43 7.32
N VAL A 153 20.44 2.33 7.91
CA VAL A 153 19.06 2.58 7.46
C VAL A 153 19.12 3.62 6.36
N ILE A 154 18.59 3.26 5.19
CA ILE A 154 18.62 4.12 4.01
C ILE A 154 17.22 4.61 3.64
N ARG A 155 17.16 5.83 3.12
CA ARG A 155 15.94 6.43 2.59
C ARG A 155 16.26 7.31 1.39
N GLY A 156 15.52 7.10 0.31
CA GLY A 156 15.66 7.89 -0.92
C GLY A 156 14.30 8.14 -1.55
N GLU A 157 14.19 9.30 -2.18
CA GLU A 157 13.05 9.68 -3.00
C GLU A 157 13.57 10.36 -4.27
N LYS A 158 12.96 10.01 -5.40
CA LYS A 158 13.23 10.61 -6.70
C LYS A 158 11.91 10.95 -7.37
N TRP A 159 11.67 12.23 -7.61
CA TRP A 159 10.56 12.73 -8.42
C TRP A 159 11.01 12.93 -9.86
N ILE A 160 10.17 12.52 -10.79
CA ILE A 160 10.39 12.61 -12.23
C ILE A 160 9.10 13.18 -12.83
N SER A 161 9.17 14.38 -13.40
CA SER A 161 8.06 14.97 -14.14
C SER A 161 8.25 14.69 -15.62
N ILE A 162 7.43 13.82 -16.21
CA ILE A 162 7.43 13.53 -17.66
C ILE A 162 6.10 13.93 -18.26
N ASN A 163 6.13 14.84 -19.23
CA ASN A 163 5.01 15.32 -20.06
C ASN A 163 3.76 15.81 -19.28
N ASN A 164 2.98 14.90 -18.69
CA ASN A 164 1.62 15.11 -18.21
C ASN A 164 1.38 14.60 -16.78
N GLY A 165 2.43 14.33 -16.00
CA GLY A 165 2.28 13.96 -14.59
C GLY A 165 3.60 13.83 -13.85
N ASP A 166 3.48 13.84 -12.52
CA ASP A 166 4.59 13.57 -11.62
C ASP A 166 4.61 12.08 -11.29
N GLU A 167 5.74 11.46 -11.57
CA GLU A 167 6.09 10.12 -11.14
C GLU A 167 7.08 10.21 -9.99
N PHE A 168 7.00 9.26 -9.05
CA PHE A 168 7.98 9.17 -7.99
C PHE A 168 8.42 7.73 -7.76
N ILE A 169 9.67 7.61 -7.33
CA ILE A 169 10.27 6.38 -6.83
C ILE A 169 10.72 6.67 -5.39
N ARG A 170 10.23 5.89 -4.43
CA ARG A 170 10.69 5.93 -3.03
C ARG A 170 11.30 4.60 -2.66
N VAL A 171 12.42 4.64 -1.96
CA VAL A 171 13.08 3.46 -1.38
C VAL A 171 13.34 3.68 0.09
N THR A 172 13.01 2.69 0.91
CA THR A 172 13.43 2.62 2.31
C THR A 172 13.90 1.22 2.63
N GLY A 173 14.91 1.07 3.47
CA GLY A 173 15.34 -0.24 3.93
C GLY A 173 16.59 -0.20 4.78
N MET A 174 17.16 -1.36 5.02
CA MET A 174 18.39 -1.54 5.77
C MET A 174 19.44 -2.23 4.90
N VAL A 175 20.66 -1.71 4.92
CA VAL A 175 21.79 -2.22 4.15
C VAL A 175 22.95 -2.49 5.08
N ARG A 176 23.64 -3.60 4.88
CA ARG A 176 24.90 -3.85 5.57
C ARG A 176 26.00 -3.18 4.78
N SER A 177 26.97 -2.53 5.43
CA SER A 177 28.02 -1.87 4.67
C SER A 177 28.88 -2.83 3.84
N GLN A 178 28.94 -4.11 4.22
CA GLN A 178 29.61 -5.16 3.43
C GLN A 178 28.96 -5.42 2.06
N ASP A 179 27.67 -5.11 1.90
CA ASP A 179 26.92 -5.29 0.65
C ASP A 179 27.04 -4.09 -0.30
N ILE A 180 27.66 -3.01 0.18
CA ILE A 180 27.92 -1.80 -0.59
C ILE A 180 29.24 -1.99 -1.36
N THR A 181 29.22 -1.69 -2.65
CA THR A 181 30.43 -1.71 -3.50
C THR A 181 31.31 -0.48 -3.24
N PRO A 182 32.59 -0.48 -3.63
CA PRO A 182 33.47 0.70 -3.52
C PRO A 182 32.92 1.97 -4.21
N GLU A 183 32.02 1.81 -5.18
CA GLU A 183 31.33 2.88 -5.89
C GLU A 183 30.05 3.37 -5.17
N ASN A 184 29.84 2.96 -3.92
CA ASN A 184 28.65 3.28 -3.12
C ASN A 184 27.34 2.80 -3.76
N THR A 185 27.36 1.60 -4.37
CA THR A 185 26.18 0.99 -4.97
C THR A 185 25.73 -0.26 -4.22
N VAL A 186 24.42 -0.53 -4.23
CA VAL A 186 23.84 -1.75 -3.66
C VAL A 186 22.68 -2.24 -4.54
N GLN A 187 22.57 -3.54 -4.71
CA GLN A 187 21.43 -4.16 -5.40
C GLN A 187 20.19 -4.15 -4.51
N SER A 188 19.01 -3.86 -5.06
CA SER A 188 17.74 -3.83 -4.32
C SER A 188 17.46 -5.14 -3.58
N THR A 189 17.85 -6.28 -4.16
CA THR A 189 17.75 -7.63 -3.56
C THR A 189 18.59 -7.81 -2.29
N ARG A 190 19.60 -6.98 -2.06
CA ARG A 190 20.45 -6.98 -0.86
C ARG A 190 20.00 -5.99 0.21
N VAL A 191 18.91 -5.27 -0.03
CA VAL A 191 18.31 -4.35 0.93
C VAL A 191 17.31 -5.10 1.81
N ALA A 192 17.60 -5.22 3.09
CA ALA A 192 16.69 -5.83 4.06
C ALA A 192 15.48 -4.94 4.34
N ASN A 193 14.29 -5.55 4.43
CA ASN A 193 13.01 -4.85 4.60
C ASN A 193 12.82 -3.70 3.60
N ALA A 194 13.26 -3.92 2.36
CA ALA A 194 13.10 -2.95 1.29
C ALA A 194 11.61 -2.65 1.06
N ARG A 195 11.25 -1.38 1.11
CA ARG A 195 9.97 -0.88 0.63
C ARG A 195 10.27 0.01 -0.56
N ILE A 196 9.88 -0.47 -1.73
CA ILE A 196 10.05 0.24 -2.99
C ILE A 196 8.65 0.63 -3.46
N GLN A 197 8.43 1.92 -3.62
CA GLN A 197 7.17 2.45 -4.12
C GLN A 197 7.43 3.15 -5.44
N TYR A 198 6.66 2.77 -6.44
CA TYR A 198 6.58 3.45 -7.72
C TYR A 198 5.12 3.83 -7.95
N SER A 199 4.85 5.11 -8.16
CA SER A 199 3.50 5.56 -8.50
C SER A 199 3.56 6.82 -9.35
N GLY A 200 2.64 6.90 -10.31
CA GLY A 200 2.40 8.07 -11.15
C GLY A 200 1.07 8.71 -10.80
N THR A 201 1.03 10.04 -10.82
CA THR A 201 -0.18 10.81 -10.46
C THR A 201 -1.15 11.06 -11.63
N GLY A 202 -1.00 10.34 -12.76
CA GLY A 202 -1.75 10.54 -14.00
C GLY A 202 -3.00 9.67 -14.20
N THR A 203 -3.74 9.96 -15.29
CA THR A 203 -5.08 9.45 -15.62
C THR A 203 -5.23 7.93 -15.72
N PHE A 204 -4.14 7.18 -15.94
CA PHE A 204 -4.18 5.73 -16.05
C PHE A 204 -4.42 5.00 -14.71
N ALA A 205 -4.07 5.61 -13.57
CA ALA A 205 -4.31 5.02 -12.25
C ALA A 205 -5.81 5.00 -11.88
N ASP A 206 -6.59 5.96 -12.38
CA ASP A 206 -8.02 6.09 -12.06
C ASP A 206 -8.90 5.12 -12.87
N VAL A 207 -8.44 4.65 -14.04
CA VAL A 207 -9.21 3.71 -14.90
C VAL A 207 -9.32 2.32 -14.29
N GLN A 208 -8.40 1.92 -13.41
CA GLN A 208 -8.43 0.60 -12.75
C GLN A 208 -9.41 0.51 -11.58
N LYS A 209 -10.02 1.63 -11.16
CA LYS A 209 -10.99 1.61 -10.06
C LYS A 209 -12.36 1.18 -10.60
N VAL A 210 -12.92 0.16 -9.97
CA VAL A 210 -14.32 -0.26 -10.18
C VAL A 210 -15.21 0.97 -9.98
N GLY A 211 -16.00 1.31 -10.98
CA GLY A 211 -16.88 2.47 -10.94
C GLY A 211 -17.82 2.41 -9.73
N TRP A 212 -18.12 3.57 -9.15
CA TRP A 212 -18.96 3.67 -7.96
C TRP A 212 -20.30 2.93 -8.10
N LEU A 213 -20.87 2.91 -9.31
CA LEU A 213 -22.13 2.22 -9.61
C LEU A 213 -22.00 0.70 -9.49
N SER A 214 -20.93 0.11 -10.03
CA SER A 214 -20.69 -1.33 -9.91
C SER A 214 -20.25 -1.71 -8.49
N SER A 215 -19.56 -0.84 -7.76
CA SER A 215 -19.30 -1.03 -6.32
C SER A 215 -20.56 -0.98 -5.47
N PHE A 216 -21.54 -0.15 -5.81
CA PHE A 216 -22.82 -0.07 -5.11
C PHE A 216 -23.64 -1.37 -5.24
N PHE A 217 -23.79 -1.90 -6.46
CA PHE A 217 -24.48 -3.17 -6.70
C PHE A 217 -23.72 -4.41 -6.19
N MET A 218 -22.43 -4.29 -5.88
CA MET A 218 -21.64 -5.34 -5.24
C MET A 218 -21.53 -5.20 -3.73
N SER A 219 -22.11 -4.14 -3.13
CA SER A 219 -22.05 -3.90 -1.69
C SER A 219 -23.02 -4.80 -0.93
N GLU A 220 -22.68 -5.07 0.33
CA GLU A 220 -23.42 -5.93 1.27
C GLU A 220 -24.84 -5.41 1.60
N TRP A 221 -25.23 -4.25 1.07
CA TRP A 221 -26.49 -3.56 1.34
C TRP A 221 -27.56 -3.80 0.25
N TRP A 222 -27.24 -4.52 -0.82
CA TRP A 222 -28.17 -4.88 -1.90
C TRP A 222 -28.51 -6.39 -1.84
N PRO A 223 -29.73 -6.80 -1.42
CA PRO A 223 -30.02 -8.18 -1.03
C PRO A 223 -30.54 -9.11 -2.15
N PHE A 224 -30.35 -8.77 -3.43
CA PHE A 224 -30.78 -9.57 -4.60
C PHE A 224 -29.61 -9.89 -5.52
#